data_AF-A0A7W1RGG0-F1
#
_entry.id   AF-A0A7W1RGG0-F1
#
_cell.length_a   1.000
_cell.length_b   1.000
_cell.length_c   1.000
_cell.angle_alpha   90.00
_cell.angle_beta   90.00
_cell.angle_gamma   90.00
#
_symmetry.space_group_name_H-M   'P 1'
#
loop_
_entity.id
_entity.type
_entity.pdbx_description
1 polymer ?
#
loop_
_entity_poly.entity_id
_entity_poly.type
_entity_poly.pdbx_seq_one_letter_code
_entity_poly.pdbx_strand_id
1 'polypeptide(L)'
;MGTNYDNENDRNNLREANVATLAQQAPARGSFRSFEDVFRTSYSHGLEAIYNIETVDLKSVRRLNEPSLTRLNQKKINLNPEPLCIFETQLEFDFGDGYRESMDSFVLNEPIQVLKISKHAEKCLYDNGMSTLSMLLKADLTQFVYLRGMGQGHIDEIRQKLNEYISGRILQGSRSIDFYAWMRSLILAGNTKKMHVMLEPFKLSDLCGLSAAENVEVRRLSAEKRHEWCDEMALELISKKAHLERDMKKVADVYVLPWMRRRLGFATQQEILEHLLRISLVPLGAQMIFSFFSEIYFGGRFPLADFLIQNDKNLFFVDQETLCAFDAVVAKAKTYFYKSQLSYTLAELTMLLTKEFALSWQSFPCGFIEKSLRACSCFRVRNAENGQLNVRLA
;
A
#
# COMPACT_ATOMS: atom_id res chain seq x y z
N MET A 1 -43.88 -0.69 77.19
CA MET A 1 -44.47 0.67 77.09
C MET A 1 -44.85 0.90 75.63
N GLY A 2 -46.13 1.21 75.38
CA GLY A 2 -46.74 1.79 74.17
C GLY A 2 -46.57 1.03 72.84
N THR A 3 -47.50 0.18 72.39
CA THR A 3 -48.82 0.39 71.72
C THR A 3 -48.78 0.89 70.26
N ASN A 4 -49.14 -0.04 69.35
CA ASN A 4 -50.13 0.01 68.25
C ASN A 4 -50.45 1.31 67.52
N TYR A 5 -50.50 1.23 66.17
CA TYR A 5 -51.65 1.46 65.25
C TYR A 5 -51.21 0.90 63.87
N ASP A 6 -51.76 -0.22 63.37
CA ASP A 6 -52.99 -0.37 62.53
C ASP A 6 -52.88 0.25 61.12
N ASN A 7 -53.44 -0.29 60.03
CA ASN A 7 -53.93 -1.62 59.64
C ASN A 7 -54.38 -1.52 58.16
N GLU A 8 -54.57 -2.69 57.51
CA GLU A 8 -55.61 -2.94 56.49
C GLU A 8 -55.63 -2.16 55.16
N ASN A 9 -55.12 -2.79 54.08
CA ASN A 9 -55.88 -2.85 52.81
C ASN A 9 -55.50 -3.94 51.79
N ASP A 10 -54.75 -4.98 52.16
CA ASP A 10 -54.15 -5.92 51.19
C ASP A 10 -54.75 -7.34 51.15
N ARG A 11 -56.08 -7.49 51.36
CA ARG A 11 -56.69 -8.84 51.44
C ARG A 11 -58.00 -9.13 50.72
N ASN A 12 -58.43 -8.30 49.76
CA ASN A 12 -59.72 -8.55 49.07
C ASN A 12 -59.71 -8.74 47.54
N ASN A 13 -58.57 -8.81 46.85
CA ASN A 13 -58.57 -8.94 45.38
C ASN A 13 -58.05 -10.28 44.81
N LEU A 14 -58.09 -11.37 45.59
CA LEU A 14 -57.55 -12.68 45.17
C LEU A 14 -58.51 -13.88 45.39
N ARG A 15 -59.83 -13.65 45.45
CA ARG A 15 -60.83 -14.73 45.65
C ARG A 15 -62.08 -14.71 44.76
N GLU A 16 -61.99 -14.14 43.56
CA GLU A 16 -63.05 -14.25 42.54
C GLU A 16 -62.53 -14.81 41.21
N ALA A 17 -61.79 -15.91 41.30
CA ALA A 17 -61.62 -16.85 40.20
C ALA A 17 -62.24 -18.19 40.63
N ASN A 18 -63.08 -18.77 39.77
CA ASN A 18 -63.59 -20.15 39.81
C ASN A 18 -64.94 -20.42 40.48
N VAL A 19 -66.00 -19.68 40.14
CA VAL A 19 -67.39 -20.25 40.07
C VAL A 19 -68.20 -19.52 39.00
N ALA A 20 -67.80 -19.61 37.73
CA ALA A 20 -68.64 -19.18 36.60
C ALA A 20 -68.29 -19.96 35.33
N THR A 21 -68.23 -21.28 35.45
CA THR A 21 -68.19 -22.19 34.31
C THR A 21 -69.25 -23.26 34.53
N LEU A 22 -69.99 -23.52 33.46
CA LEU A 22 -70.87 -24.68 33.19
C LEU A 22 -72.35 -24.57 33.57
N ALA A 23 -73.13 -24.33 32.50
CA ALA A 23 -74.32 -25.08 32.09
C ALA A 23 -75.63 -24.29 32.09
N GLN A 24 -75.96 -23.75 30.92
CA GLN A 24 -77.26 -24.02 30.29
C GLN A 24 -77.18 -23.82 28.77
N GLN A 25 -77.66 -24.83 28.06
CA GLN A 25 -77.61 -25.04 26.62
C GLN A 25 -78.82 -24.37 25.92
N ALA A 26 -78.53 -23.65 24.83
CA ALA A 26 -79.23 -23.61 23.53
C ALA A 26 -80.74 -23.22 23.42
N PRO A 27 -81.29 -22.94 22.22
CA PRO A 27 -80.77 -22.15 21.08
C PRO A 27 -81.83 -21.16 20.51
N ALA A 28 -81.42 -20.10 19.79
CA ALA A 28 -82.30 -19.48 18.78
C ALA A 28 -81.55 -18.66 17.71
N ARG A 29 -81.53 -19.24 16.50
CA ARG A 29 -81.79 -18.62 15.18
C ARG A 29 -80.87 -17.51 14.65
N GLY A 30 -79.94 -17.93 13.79
CA GLY A 30 -79.99 -17.56 12.36
C GLY A 30 -79.25 -16.31 11.90
N SER A 31 -77.97 -16.46 11.54
CA SER A 31 -77.37 -15.66 10.46
C SER A 31 -76.63 -16.62 9.54
N PHE A 32 -77.21 -16.89 8.38
CA PHE A 32 -76.57 -17.61 7.30
C PHE A 32 -75.27 -16.89 6.93
N ARG A 33 -74.12 -17.55 7.10
CA ARG A 33 -72.89 -17.12 6.42
C ARG A 33 -73.09 -17.44 4.95
N SER A 34 -72.85 -16.45 4.09
CA SER A 34 -73.03 -16.61 2.65
C SER A 34 -72.09 -17.69 2.11
N PHE A 35 -72.50 -18.39 1.06
CA PHE A 35 -71.64 -19.35 0.37
C PHE A 35 -70.35 -18.69 -0.14
N GLU A 36 -70.40 -17.39 -0.42
CA GLU A 36 -69.27 -16.52 -0.78
C GLU A 36 -68.15 -16.50 0.28
N ASP A 37 -68.52 -16.45 1.57
CA ASP A 37 -67.57 -16.32 2.68
C ASP A 37 -66.81 -17.63 2.91
N VAL A 38 -67.46 -18.77 2.70
CA VAL A 38 -66.80 -20.09 2.75
C VAL A 38 -65.91 -20.28 1.53
N PHE A 39 -66.37 -19.86 0.34
CA PHE A 39 -65.62 -19.98 -0.92
C PHE A 39 -64.31 -19.16 -0.91
N ARG A 40 -64.32 -17.96 -0.32
CA ARG A 40 -63.12 -17.13 -0.17
C ARG A 40 -62.07 -17.73 0.78
N THR A 41 -62.51 -18.38 1.86
CA THR A 41 -61.58 -18.95 2.85
C THR A 41 -61.01 -20.32 2.46
N SER A 42 -61.62 -21.04 1.50
CA SER A 42 -61.20 -22.40 1.14
C SER A 42 -60.29 -22.48 -0.09
N TYR A 43 -60.19 -21.42 -0.90
CA TYR A 43 -59.38 -21.40 -2.14
C TYR A 43 -58.27 -20.33 -2.19
N SER A 44 -57.97 -19.65 -1.09
CA SER A 44 -56.73 -18.87 -1.00
C SER A 44 -55.57 -19.82 -0.68
N HIS A 45 -54.94 -20.38 -1.71
CA HIS A 45 -53.62 -21.01 -1.54
C HIS A 45 -52.71 -19.95 -0.92
N GLY A 46 -52.15 -20.21 0.27
CA GLY A 46 -51.29 -19.30 1.05
C GLY A 46 -49.96 -18.88 0.38
N LEU A 47 -49.94 -18.80 -0.95
CA LEU A 47 -48.90 -18.25 -1.81
C LEU A 47 -49.07 -16.73 -2.03
N GLU A 48 -50.18 -16.13 -1.62
CA GLU A 48 -50.41 -14.66 -1.70
C GLU A 48 -49.37 -13.87 -0.88
N ALA A 49 -48.82 -14.46 0.18
CA ALA A 49 -47.71 -13.88 0.95
C ALA A 49 -46.39 -13.83 0.16
N ILE A 50 -46.22 -14.71 -0.84
CA ILE A 50 -45.01 -14.77 -1.68
C ILE A 50 -45.09 -13.74 -2.81
N TYR A 51 -46.29 -13.48 -3.36
CA TYR A 51 -46.50 -12.41 -4.34
C TYR A 51 -46.43 -11.01 -3.73
N ASN A 52 -46.63 -10.86 -2.42
CA ASN A 52 -46.45 -9.58 -1.72
C ASN A 52 -44.98 -9.12 -1.63
N ILE A 53 -44.00 -9.94 -2.03
CA ILE A 53 -42.59 -9.53 -2.10
C ILE A 53 -42.36 -8.57 -3.30
N GLU A 54 -43.18 -8.65 -4.35
CA GLU A 54 -43.07 -7.77 -5.52
C GLU A 54 -43.59 -6.34 -5.26
N THR A 55 -44.36 -6.14 -4.19
CA THR A 55 -45.00 -4.86 -3.83
C THR A 55 -44.57 -4.31 -2.47
N VAL A 56 -43.40 -4.72 -1.96
CA VAL A 56 -42.82 -4.09 -0.77
C VAL A 56 -42.24 -2.73 -1.17
N ASP A 57 -42.83 -1.64 -0.66
CA ASP A 57 -42.19 -0.33 -0.69
C ASP A 57 -40.90 -0.43 0.16
N LEU A 58 -39.75 -0.32 -0.48
CA LEU A 58 -38.43 -0.40 0.18
C LEU A 58 -38.26 0.60 1.33
N LYS A 59 -39.16 1.59 1.43
CA LYS A 59 -39.24 2.56 2.53
C LYS A 59 -39.87 2.00 3.81
N SER A 60 -40.66 0.93 3.76
CA SER A 60 -41.33 0.33 4.93
C SER A 60 -40.52 -0.77 5.59
N VAL A 61 -39.40 -1.20 4.99
CA VAL A 61 -38.52 -2.21 5.56
C VAL A 61 -37.64 -1.56 6.65
N ARG A 62 -37.96 -1.88 7.91
CA ARG A 62 -37.15 -1.45 9.06
C ARG A 62 -35.77 -2.13 9.00
N ARG A 63 -34.71 -1.33 8.92
CA ARG A 63 -33.32 -1.82 8.93
C ARG A 63 -32.92 -2.21 10.35
N LEU A 64 -32.28 -3.35 10.51
CA LEU A 64 -32.01 -3.98 11.81
C LEU A 64 -31.01 -3.25 12.70
N ASN A 65 -30.35 -2.18 12.24
CA ASN A 65 -29.43 -1.36 13.02
C ASN A 65 -29.43 0.08 12.49
N GLU A 66 -30.28 0.97 13.04
CA GLU A 66 -30.19 2.41 12.82
C GLU A 66 -29.66 3.11 14.08
N PRO A 67 -28.53 3.82 14.03
CA PRO A 67 -28.32 4.95 14.93
C PRO A 67 -29.28 6.08 14.51
N SER A 68 -29.88 6.76 15.48
CA SER A 68 -30.96 7.74 15.28
C SER A 68 -30.67 8.80 14.21
N LEU A 69 -31.49 8.79 13.16
CA LEU A 69 -31.51 9.74 12.03
C LEU A 69 -31.80 11.17 12.51
N THR A 70 -30.76 11.98 12.68
CA THR A 70 -30.90 13.43 12.59
C THR A 70 -30.66 13.81 11.14
N ARG A 71 -31.70 14.32 10.46
CA ARG A 71 -31.66 14.75 9.05
C ARG A 71 -30.52 15.75 8.80
N LEU A 72 -29.39 15.27 8.28
CA LEU A 72 -28.37 16.14 7.69
C LEU A 72 -28.77 16.46 6.25
N ASN A 73 -29.41 17.61 6.09
CA ASN A 73 -29.52 18.28 4.79
C ASN A 73 -28.12 18.46 4.21
N GLN A 74 -27.96 18.08 2.94
CA GLN A 74 -26.88 18.36 1.99
C GLN A 74 -25.89 19.46 2.39
N LYS A 75 -25.04 19.17 3.38
CA LYS A 75 -23.77 19.85 3.59
C LYS A 75 -22.73 18.86 3.14
N LYS A 76 -21.79 19.31 2.29
CA LYS A 76 -20.49 18.63 2.13
C LYS A 76 -20.10 18.15 3.51
N ILE A 77 -20.00 16.82 3.67
CA ILE A 77 -19.58 16.22 4.92
C ILE A 77 -18.19 16.82 5.14
N ASN A 78 -18.07 17.73 6.10
CA ASN A 78 -16.77 18.18 6.57
C ASN A 78 -16.22 16.97 7.32
N LEU A 79 -15.59 16.08 6.55
CA LEU A 79 -14.69 15.06 7.04
C LEU A 79 -13.50 15.81 7.62
N ASN A 80 -13.65 16.34 8.83
CA ASN A 80 -12.49 16.50 9.68
C ASN A 80 -12.02 15.07 9.95
N PRO A 81 -10.82 14.67 9.52
CA PRO A 81 -10.29 13.37 9.84
C PRO A 81 -9.92 13.40 11.32
N GLU A 82 -10.90 13.23 12.21
CA GLU A 82 -10.57 12.72 13.53
C GLU A 82 -10.08 11.29 13.35
N PRO A 83 -8.86 10.96 13.81
CA PRO A 83 -8.25 9.68 13.54
C PRO A 83 -8.98 8.61 14.35
N LEU A 84 -9.97 7.95 13.76
CA LEU A 84 -10.45 6.66 14.22
C LEU A 84 -9.50 5.55 13.76
N CYS A 85 -8.26 5.68 14.21
CA CYS A 85 -7.35 4.59 14.51
C CYS A 85 -6.44 5.15 15.61
N ILE A 86 -6.76 4.81 16.86
CA ILE A 86 -5.71 4.70 17.87
C ILE A 86 -4.88 3.46 17.46
N PHE A 87 -4.05 3.60 16.42
CA PHE A 87 -2.71 3.05 16.54
C PHE A 87 -2.03 4.12 17.36
N GLU A 88 -2.02 3.94 18.68
CA GLU A 88 -1.16 4.73 19.55
C GLU A 88 0.14 4.92 18.79
N THR A 89 0.53 6.17 18.56
CA THR A 89 1.93 6.54 18.50
C THR A 89 2.56 5.98 19.77
N GLN A 90 2.86 4.67 19.78
CA GLN A 90 3.86 4.13 20.66
C GLN A 90 5.05 5.02 20.38
N LEU A 91 5.55 5.65 21.44
CA LEU A 91 6.84 6.31 21.42
C LEU A 91 7.80 5.33 20.74
N GLU A 92 8.13 5.57 19.47
CA GLU A 92 9.09 4.76 18.75
C GLU A 92 10.42 5.03 19.44
N PHE A 93 10.76 4.14 20.35
CA PHE A 93 12.06 4.13 20.97
C PHE A 93 13.07 3.89 19.86
N ASP A 94 13.95 4.86 19.67
CA ASP A 94 15.04 4.76 18.72
C ASP A 94 16.07 3.75 19.24
N PHE A 95 15.85 2.48 18.92
CA PHE A 95 16.75 1.38 19.28
C PHE A 95 18.01 1.33 18.38
N GLY A 96 18.30 2.39 17.64
CA GLY A 96 19.45 2.53 16.76
C GLY A 96 19.20 2.05 15.33
N ASP A 97 20.23 2.18 14.49
CA ASP A 97 20.13 2.01 13.03
C ASP A 97 19.58 0.64 12.58
N GLY A 98 19.77 -0.42 13.38
CA GLY A 98 19.24 -1.76 13.07
C GLY A 98 17.72 -1.92 13.21
N TYR A 99 17.06 -1.00 13.91
CA TYR A 99 15.60 -0.96 14.06
C TYR A 99 14.94 0.07 13.13
N ARG A 100 15.76 0.97 12.54
CA ARG A 100 15.34 1.94 11.54
C ARG A 100 15.24 1.36 10.13
N GLU A 101 15.65 0.10 9.90
CA GLU A 101 15.57 -0.61 8.59
C GLU A 101 14.15 -1.12 8.28
N SER A 102 13.13 -0.34 8.63
CA SER A 102 11.75 -0.69 8.38
C SER A 102 10.95 0.53 7.93
N MET A 103 10.03 0.32 6.99
CA MET A 103 9.18 1.35 6.44
C MET A 103 7.74 0.85 6.38
N ASP A 104 6.79 1.78 6.48
CA ASP A 104 5.40 1.49 6.19
C ASP A 104 5.22 1.04 4.74
N SER A 105 4.33 0.07 4.56
CA SER A 105 4.04 -0.48 3.25
C SER A 105 3.35 0.54 2.36
N PHE A 106 3.74 0.58 1.08
CA PHE A 106 3.08 1.39 0.06
C PHE A 106 1.64 0.97 -0.20
N VAL A 107 1.21 -0.20 0.28
CA VAL A 107 -0.16 -0.72 0.13
C VAL A 107 -1.20 0.30 0.59
N LEU A 108 -0.96 1.01 1.70
CA LEU A 108 -1.90 1.99 2.22
C LEU A 108 -2.05 3.23 1.31
N ASN A 109 -1.02 3.52 0.50
CA ASN A 109 -1.02 4.63 -0.46
C ASN A 109 -1.62 4.22 -1.80
N GLU A 110 -1.93 2.94 -2.00
CA GLU A 110 -2.63 2.49 -3.19
C GLU A 110 -4.02 3.13 -3.29
N PRO A 111 -4.48 3.43 -4.50
CA PRO A 111 -5.80 4.01 -4.69
C PRO A 111 -6.89 2.94 -4.69
N ILE A 112 -8.13 3.37 -4.45
CA ILE A 112 -9.26 2.47 -4.19
C ILE A 112 -9.62 1.55 -5.37
N GLN A 113 -9.25 1.88 -6.61
CA GLN A 113 -9.53 1.06 -7.80
C GLN A 113 -8.82 -0.28 -7.77
N VAL A 114 -7.77 -0.44 -6.97
CA VAL A 114 -7.11 -1.73 -6.81
C VAL A 114 -8.06 -2.78 -6.24
N LEU A 115 -9.06 -2.36 -5.46
CA LEU A 115 -10.11 -3.24 -4.92
C LEU A 115 -11.08 -3.73 -5.99
N LYS A 116 -11.13 -3.12 -7.19
CA LYS A 116 -12.07 -3.45 -8.27
C LYS A 116 -13.52 -3.52 -7.77
N ILE A 117 -13.94 -2.54 -6.98
CA ILE A 117 -15.33 -2.40 -6.54
C ILE A 117 -16.20 -1.88 -7.70
N SER A 118 -17.52 -1.85 -7.54
CA SER A 118 -18.39 -1.32 -8.59
C SER A 118 -18.04 0.14 -8.97
N LYS A 119 -18.04 0.47 -10.27
CA LYS A 119 -17.74 1.84 -10.77
C LYS A 119 -18.59 2.92 -10.11
N HIS A 120 -19.81 2.57 -9.72
CA HIS A 120 -20.70 3.48 -9.00
C HIS A 120 -20.19 3.77 -7.58
N ALA A 121 -19.78 2.74 -6.83
CA ALA A 121 -19.19 2.89 -5.51
C ALA A 121 -17.85 3.62 -5.55
N GLU A 122 -16.99 3.33 -6.54
CA GLU A 122 -15.72 4.06 -6.74
C GLU A 122 -15.99 5.56 -6.92
N LYS A 123 -16.90 5.92 -7.82
CA LYS A 123 -17.25 7.33 -8.08
C LYS A 123 -17.75 8.02 -6.81
N CYS A 124 -18.63 7.35 -6.06
CA CYS A 124 -19.16 7.89 -4.81
C CYS A 124 -18.05 8.14 -3.78
N LEU A 125 -17.11 7.21 -3.61
CA LEU A 125 -15.97 7.37 -2.71
C LEU A 125 -15.07 8.55 -3.14
N TYR A 126 -14.79 8.67 -4.45
CA TYR A 126 -14.03 9.80 -4.99
C TYR A 126 -14.72 11.15 -4.76
N ASP A 127 -16.02 11.25 -5.01
CA ASP A 127 -16.80 12.47 -4.80
C ASP A 127 -16.81 12.91 -3.32
N ASN A 128 -16.54 11.98 -2.40
CA ASN A 128 -16.41 12.22 -0.96
C ASN A 128 -14.95 12.30 -0.47
N GLY A 129 -13.98 12.42 -1.38
CA GLY A 129 -12.56 12.62 -1.03
C GLY A 129 -11.82 11.37 -0.58
N MET A 130 -12.40 10.17 -0.75
CA MET A 130 -11.77 8.90 -0.42
C MET A 130 -11.03 8.36 -1.65
N SER A 131 -9.73 8.69 -1.76
CA SER A 131 -8.93 8.30 -2.94
C SER A 131 -7.97 7.13 -2.69
N THR A 132 -7.60 6.84 -1.45
CA THR A 132 -6.60 5.81 -1.08
C THR A 132 -7.12 4.77 -0.08
N LEU A 133 -6.45 3.62 -0.01
CA LEU A 133 -6.78 2.56 0.96
C LEU A 133 -6.62 3.05 2.41
N SER A 134 -5.62 3.89 2.71
CA SER A 134 -5.44 4.49 4.04
C SER A 134 -6.66 5.33 4.45
N MET A 135 -7.21 6.12 3.53
CA MET A 135 -8.40 6.93 3.79
C MET A 135 -9.63 6.03 4.02
N LEU A 136 -9.79 5.00 3.19
CA LEU A 136 -10.90 4.07 3.27
C LEU A 136 -10.91 3.26 4.58
N LEU A 137 -9.73 2.87 5.07
CA LEU A 137 -9.58 2.18 6.37
C LEU A 137 -9.98 3.05 7.55
N LYS A 138 -9.68 4.36 7.48
CA LYS A 138 -10.01 5.33 8.54
C LYS A 138 -11.46 5.83 8.45
N ALA A 139 -12.14 5.54 7.35
CA ALA A 139 -13.47 6.04 7.08
C ALA A 139 -14.53 5.27 7.87
N ASP A 140 -15.46 6.00 8.47
CA ASP A 140 -16.70 5.43 8.95
C ASP A 140 -17.66 5.19 7.77
N LEU A 141 -17.60 4.00 7.19
CA LEU A 141 -18.41 3.59 6.05
C LEU A 141 -19.92 3.65 6.33
N THR A 142 -20.36 3.69 7.59
CA THR A 142 -21.79 3.78 7.93
C THR A 142 -22.40 5.12 7.55
N GLN A 143 -21.58 6.18 7.47
CA GLN A 143 -22.01 7.51 7.04
C GLN A 143 -22.39 7.55 5.55
N PHE A 144 -21.89 6.60 4.76
CA PHE A 144 -22.14 6.51 3.33
C PHE A 144 -23.47 5.81 3.01
N VAL A 145 -24.12 5.14 3.97
CA VAL A 145 -25.42 4.45 3.81
C VAL A 145 -26.53 5.42 3.37
N TYR A 146 -26.38 6.71 3.71
CA TYR A 146 -27.36 7.75 3.41
C TYR A 146 -27.11 8.46 2.07
N LEU A 147 -26.03 8.12 1.36
CA LEU A 147 -25.74 8.69 0.05
C LEU A 147 -26.62 8.05 -1.03
N ARG A 148 -27.18 8.90 -1.90
CA ARG A 148 -28.06 8.47 -2.99
C ARG A 148 -27.28 7.55 -3.95
N GLY A 149 -27.65 6.27 -3.97
CA GLY A 149 -27.03 5.24 -4.82
C GLY A 149 -26.09 4.28 -4.09
N MET A 150 -25.71 4.58 -2.84
CA MET A 150 -24.84 3.73 -2.03
C MET A 150 -25.66 2.93 -1.00
N GLY A 151 -26.17 1.78 -1.42
CA GLY A 151 -26.85 0.83 -0.53
C GLY A 151 -25.92 -0.01 0.34
N GLN A 152 -26.48 -0.70 1.34
CA GLN A 152 -25.77 -1.60 2.26
C GLN A 152 -24.90 -2.63 1.53
N GLY A 153 -25.40 -3.21 0.42
CA GLY A 153 -24.63 -4.19 -0.36
C GLY A 153 -23.32 -3.66 -0.94
N HIS A 154 -23.24 -2.36 -1.28
CA HIS A 154 -21.98 -1.77 -1.73
C HIS A 154 -21.00 -1.59 -0.58
N ILE A 155 -21.49 -1.28 0.62
CA ILE A 155 -20.66 -1.12 1.82
C ILE A 155 -20.11 -2.47 2.24
N ASP A 156 -20.93 -3.51 2.18
CA ASP A 156 -20.50 -4.88 2.47
C ASP A 156 -19.47 -5.34 1.43
N GLU A 157 -19.68 -5.06 0.14
CA GLU A 157 -18.70 -5.32 -0.94
C GLU A 157 -17.36 -4.62 -0.67
N ILE A 158 -17.39 -3.33 -0.32
CA ILE A 158 -16.18 -2.55 -0.02
C ILE A 158 -15.43 -3.16 1.17
N ARG A 159 -16.14 -3.44 2.28
CA ARG A 159 -15.54 -4.03 3.48
C ARG A 159 -14.93 -5.39 3.19
N GLN A 160 -15.67 -6.24 2.48
CA GLN A 160 -15.20 -7.56 2.10
C GLN A 160 -13.92 -7.46 1.26
N LYS A 161 -13.95 -6.70 0.16
CA LYS A 161 -12.79 -6.58 -0.75
C LYS A 161 -11.60 -5.90 -0.10
N LEU A 162 -11.83 -4.90 0.75
CA LEU A 162 -10.76 -4.25 1.52
C LEU A 162 -10.09 -5.23 2.49
N ASN A 163 -10.88 -5.99 3.24
CA ASN A 163 -10.37 -6.99 4.17
C ASN A 163 -9.65 -8.13 3.42
N GLU A 164 -10.22 -8.63 2.33
CA GLU A 164 -9.57 -9.64 1.48
C GLU A 164 -8.24 -9.14 0.91
N TYR A 165 -8.17 -7.87 0.50
CA TYR A 165 -6.97 -7.30 -0.10
C TYR A 165 -5.84 -7.09 0.92
N ILE A 166 -6.19 -6.66 2.13
CA ILE A 166 -5.25 -6.33 3.22
C ILE A 166 -4.85 -7.58 4.01
N SER A 167 -5.75 -8.56 4.12
CA SER A 167 -5.52 -9.78 4.90
C SER A 167 -4.22 -10.47 4.45
N GLY A 168 -3.33 -10.71 5.42
CA GLY A 168 -2.03 -11.35 5.18
C GLY A 168 -0.92 -10.41 4.69
N ARG A 169 -1.16 -9.09 4.58
CA ARG A 169 -0.12 -8.11 4.25
C ARG A 169 0.42 -7.40 5.49
N ILE A 170 1.73 -7.16 5.50
CA ILE A 170 2.39 -6.32 6.50
C ILE A 170 2.19 -4.86 6.07
N LEU A 171 1.51 -4.06 6.90
CA LEU A 171 1.18 -2.68 6.60
C LEU A 171 2.19 -1.68 7.20
N GLN A 172 2.79 -2.02 8.33
CA GLN A 172 3.75 -1.18 9.06
C GLN A 172 5.02 -1.97 9.38
N GLY A 173 6.15 -1.27 9.48
CA GLY A 173 7.42 -1.87 9.90
C GLY A 173 7.94 -2.97 8.95
N SER A 174 7.68 -2.84 7.64
CA SER A 174 8.16 -3.83 6.67
C SER A 174 9.66 -3.71 6.48
N ARG A 175 10.37 -4.84 6.54
CA ARG A 175 11.80 -4.93 6.17
C ARG A 175 12.03 -5.21 4.68
N SER A 176 10.95 -5.41 3.94
CA SER A 176 10.95 -5.64 2.50
C SER A 176 10.12 -4.60 1.76
N ILE A 177 10.43 -4.40 0.48
CA ILE A 177 9.75 -3.44 -0.37
C ILE A 177 8.77 -4.18 -1.28
N ASP A 178 7.49 -3.79 -1.23
CA ASP A 178 6.50 -4.14 -2.24
C ASP A 178 6.56 -3.12 -3.39
N PHE A 179 7.39 -3.40 -4.39
CA PHE A 179 7.53 -2.53 -5.54
C PHE A 179 6.24 -2.42 -6.34
N TYR A 180 5.40 -3.47 -6.40
CA TYR A 180 4.14 -3.39 -7.12
C TYR A 180 3.14 -2.47 -6.41
N ALA A 181 3.11 -2.50 -5.07
CA ALA A 181 2.32 -1.56 -4.29
C ALA A 181 2.80 -0.12 -4.49
N TRP A 182 4.12 0.09 -4.49
CA TRP A 182 4.71 1.41 -4.76
C TRP A 182 4.37 1.93 -6.16
N MET A 183 4.44 1.06 -7.15
CA MET A 183 4.07 1.39 -8.52
C MET A 183 2.57 1.73 -8.62
N ARG A 184 1.69 0.93 -7.97
CA ARG A 184 0.24 1.17 -7.92
C ARG A 184 -0.13 2.49 -7.23
N SER A 185 0.59 2.90 -6.18
CA SER A 185 0.32 4.15 -5.48
C SER A 185 0.55 5.40 -6.34
N LEU A 186 1.42 5.31 -7.36
CA LEU A 186 1.71 6.43 -8.27
C LEU A 186 0.72 6.53 -9.44
N ILE A 187 0.17 5.39 -9.84
CA ILE A 187 -0.38 5.18 -11.18
C ILE A 187 -1.89 5.41 -11.28
N LEU A 188 -2.65 5.08 -10.24
CA LEU A 188 -4.07 4.75 -10.41
C LEU A 188 -5.02 5.87 -9.95
N ALA A 189 -4.84 7.08 -10.47
CA ALA A 189 -5.83 8.14 -10.36
C ALA A 189 -6.27 8.65 -11.74
N GLY A 190 -6.76 7.74 -12.60
CA GLY A 190 -7.32 8.07 -13.91
C GLY A 190 -6.70 7.29 -15.08
N ASN A 191 -7.54 6.99 -16.07
CA ASN A 191 -7.26 6.36 -17.38
C ASN A 191 -6.40 5.06 -17.39
N THR A 192 -6.94 3.99 -16.80
CA THR A 192 -6.36 2.63 -16.80
C THR A 192 -5.94 2.10 -18.18
N LYS A 193 -6.64 2.46 -19.25
CA LYS A 193 -6.29 2.04 -20.62
C LYS A 193 -4.97 2.64 -21.10
N LYS A 194 -4.81 3.96 -20.97
CA LYS A 194 -3.57 4.64 -21.38
C LYS A 194 -2.39 4.15 -20.57
N MET A 195 -2.61 3.98 -19.27
CA MET A 195 -1.60 3.44 -18.37
C MET A 195 -1.19 2.01 -18.75
N HIS A 196 -2.14 1.13 -19.04
CA HIS A 196 -1.83 -0.22 -19.50
C HIS A 196 -0.94 -0.20 -20.75
N VAL A 197 -1.23 0.66 -21.73
CA VAL A 197 -0.41 0.82 -22.94
C VAL A 197 1.00 1.31 -22.58
N MET A 198 1.12 2.25 -21.65
CA MET A 198 2.41 2.78 -21.19
C MET A 198 3.27 1.75 -20.45
N LEU A 199 2.65 0.82 -19.72
CA LEU A 199 3.32 -0.21 -18.93
C LEU A 199 3.71 -1.45 -19.75
N GLU A 200 3.12 -1.65 -20.93
CA GLU A 200 3.34 -2.81 -21.79
C GLU A 200 4.81 -2.99 -22.23
N PRO A 201 5.57 -1.96 -22.64
CA PRO A 201 6.99 -2.09 -22.98
C PRO A 201 7.85 -2.61 -21.82
N PHE A 202 7.44 -2.32 -20.58
CA PHE A 202 8.13 -2.71 -19.36
C PHE A 202 7.64 -4.06 -18.80
N LYS A 203 6.69 -4.73 -19.47
CA LYS A 203 6.02 -5.95 -18.97
C LYS A 203 5.32 -5.76 -17.62
N LEU A 204 4.81 -4.54 -17.37
CA LEU A 204 4.09 -4.16 -16.15
C LEU A 204 2.58 -3.99 -16.38
N SER A 205 2.08 -4.37 -17.56
CA SER A 205 0.67 -4.25 -17.94
C SER A 205 -0.30 -4.89 -16.94
N ASP A 206 0.12 -5.99 -16.30
CA ASP A 206 -0.69 -6.76 -15.35
C ASP A 206 -1.03 -5.98 -14.07
N LEU A 207 -0.33 -4.88 -13.80
CA LEU A 207 -0.66 -3.97 -12.70
C LEU A 207 -2.00 -3.26 -12.92
N CYS A 208 -2.40 -3.08 -14.17
CA CYS A 208 -3.66 -2.47 -14.57
C CYS A 208 -4.61 -3.54 -15.10
N GLY A 209 -5.54 -4.00 -14.24
CA GLY A 209 -6.57 -4.94 -14.68
C GLY A 209 -7.57 -4.29 -15.63
N LEU A 210 -7.46 -4.58 -16.93
CA LEU A 210 -8.45 -4.17 -17.93
C LEU A 210 -9.59 -5.19 -18.03
N SER A 211 -10.82 -4.69 -18.27
CA SER A 211 -11.94 -5.54 -18.67
C SER A 211 -11.71 -6.13 -20.08
N ALA A 212 -12.45 -7.19 -20.42
CA ALA A 212 -12.37 -7.80 -21.75
C ALA A 212 -12.67 -6.81 -22.88
N ALA A 213 -13.63 -5.91 -22.68
CA ALA A 213 -13.97 -4.87 -23.64
C ALA A 213 -12.83 -3.84 -23.82
N GLU A 214 -12.24 -3.38 -22.71
CA GLU A 214 -11.10 -2.44 -22.74
C GLU A 214 -9.86 -3.06 -23.39
N ASN A 215 -9.61 -4.35 -23.17
CA ASN A 215 -8.54 -5.08 -23.84
C ASN A 215 -8.70 -5.12 -25.36
N VAL A 216 -9.92 -5.35 -25.86
CA VAL A 216 -10.20 -5.33 -27.31
C VAL A 216 -9.98 -3.93 -27.89
N GLU A 217 -10.39 -2.89 -27.16
CA GLU A 217 -10.17 -1.50 -27.57
C GLU A 217 -8.68 -1.19 -27.68
N VAL A 218 -7.88 -1.52 -26.65
CA VAL A 218 -6.43 -1.28 -26.64
C VAL A 218 -5.72 -2.02 -27.78
N ARG A 219 -6.13 -3.25 -28.09
CA ARG A 219 -5.56 -4.03 -29.21
C ARG A 219 -5.88 -3.45 -30.59
N ARG A 220 -6.96 -2.68 -30.73
CA ARG A 220 -7.39 -2.06 -31.99
C ARG A 220 -6.78 -0.68 -32.23
N LEU A 221 -6.02 -0.15 -31.29
CA LEU A 221 -5.38 1.16 -31.43
C LEU A 221 -4.29 1.13 -32.51
N SER A 222 -4.22 2.20 -33.31
CA SER A 222 -3.09 2.44 -34.21
C SER A 222 -1.81 2.71 -33.41
N ALA A 223 -0.65 2.47 -34.03
CA ALA A 223 0.64 2.78 -33.41
C ALA A 223 0.78 4.26 -33.02
N GLU A 224 0.28 5.16 -33.88
CA GLU A 224 0.25 6.61 -33.63
C GLU A 224 -0.56 6.96 -32.38
N LYS A 225 -1.77 6.40 -32.24
CA LYS A 225 -2.63 6.66 -31.07
C LYS A 225 -2.03 6.09 -29.79
N ARG A 226 -1.33 4.97 -29.87
CA ARG A 226 -0.61 4.38 -28.73
C ARG A 226 0.53 5.29 -28.27
N HIS A 227 1.29 5.87 -29.21
CA HIS A 227 2.35 6.81 -28.89
C HIS A 227 1.80 8.08 -28.23
N GLU A 228 0.74 8.66 -28.80
CA GLU A 228 0.04 9.81 -28.21
C GLU A 228 -0.42 9.53 -26.78
N TRP A 229 -1.01 8.36 -26.53
CA TRP A 229 -1.42 7.95 -25.17
C TRP A 229 -0.25 7.80 -24.21
N CYS A 230 0.89 7.29 -24.68
CA CYS A 230 2.11 7.21 -23.86
C CYS A 230 2.64 8.60 -23.51
N ASP A 231 2.68 9.53 -24.46
CA ASP A 231 3.18 10.89 -24.24
C ASP A 231 2.29 11.66 -23.26
N GLU A 232 0.97 11.58 -23.43
CA GLU A 232 0.00 12.17 -22.51
C GLU A 232 0.17 11.63 -21.08
N MET A 233 0.36 10.30 -20.95
CA MET A 233 0.55 9.70 -19.64
C MET A 233 1.90 10.01 -19.02
N ALA A 234 2.97 10.08 -19.82
CA ALA A 234 4.29 10.47 -19.35
C ALA A 234 4.25 11.87 -18.72
N LEU A 235 3.56 12.82 -19.35
CA LEU A 235 3.39 14.17 -18.79
C LEU A 235 2.63 14.16 -17.45
N GLU A 236 1.56 13.38 -17.35
CA GLU A 236 0.81 13.25 -16.09
C GLU A 236 1.66 12.63 -14.98
N LEU A 237 2.45 11.59 -15.30
CA LEU A 237 3.33 10.95 -14.33
C LEU A 237 4.48 11.87 -13.90
N ILE A 238 5.09 12.61 -14.83
CA ILE A 238 6.12 13.60 -14.52
C ILE A 238 5.58 14.66 -13.54
N SER A 239 4.29 15.04 -13.62
CA SER A 239 3.68 15.95 -12.64
C SER A 239 3.73 15.42 -11.20
N LYS A 240 3.80 14.09 -11.02
CA LYS A 240 3.93 13.39 -9.73
C LYS A 240 5.37 13.10 -9.33
N LYS A 241 6.37 13.55 -10.11
CA LYS A 241 7.79 13.27 -9.87
C LYS A 241 8.24 13.61 -8.45
N ALA A 242 7.83 14.76 -7.91
CA ALA A 242 8.19 15.16 -6.55
C ALA A 242 7.68 14.19 -5.46
N HIS A 243 6.55 13.52 -5.70
CA HIS A 243 6.04 12.49 -4.80
C HIS A 243 6.92 11.23 -4.87
N LEU A 244 7.24 10.77 -6.09
CA LEU A 244 8.16 9.65 -6.31
C LEU A 244 9.54 9.92 -5.68
N GLU A 245 10.10 11.10 -5.87
CA GLU A 245 11.40 11.48 -5.29
C GLU A 245 11.39 11.41 -3.76
N ARG A 246 10.29 11.83 -3.12
CA ARG A 246 10.14 11.72 -1.66
C ARG A 246 10.13 10.27 -1.21
N ASP A 247 9.41 9.41 -1.92
CA ASP A 247 9.33 7.98 -1.59
C ASP A 247 10.67 7.28 -1.86
N MET A 248 11.33 7.63 -2.96
CA MET A 248 12.65 7.12 -3.33
C MET A 248 13.71 7.51 -2.31
N LYS A 249 13.66 8.76 -1.81
CA LYS A 249 14.51 9.22 -0.72
C LYS A 249 14.30 8.38 0.54
N LYS A 250 13.05 8.11 0.93
CA LYS A 250 12.74 7.25 2.09
C LYS A 250 13.31 5.84 1.90
N VAL A 251 13.17 5.27 0.71
CA VAL A 251 13.75 3.97 0.37
C VAL A 251 15.28 3.99 0.49
N ALA A 252 15.91 5.05 -0.01
CA ALA A 252 17.36 5.23 0.11
C ALA A 252 17.80 5.32 1.59
N ASP A 253 17.14 6.16 2.37
CA ASP A 253 17.46 6.43 3.77
C ASP A 253 17.27 5.20 4.67
N VAL A 254 16.22 4.40 4.42
CA VAL A 254 15.86 3.23 5.25
C VAL A 254 16.63 1.98 4.84
N TYR A 255 16.77 1.71 3.53
CA TYR A 255 17.27 0.41 3.06
C TYR A 255 18.64 0.44 2.42
N VAL A 256 19.03 1.56 1.79
CA VAL A 256 20.27 1.63 0.99
C VAL A 256 21.41 2.20 1.81
N LEU A 257 21.25 3.39 2.40
CA LEU A 257 22.30 4.06 3.17
C LEU A 257 22.79 3.22 4.36
N PRO A 258 21.92 2.63 5.21
CA PRO A 258 22.38 1.81 6.34
C PRO A 258 23.13 0.55 5.87
N TRP A 259 22.68 -0.05 4.78
CA TRP A 259 23.37 -1.19 4.16
C TRP A 259 24.75 -0.80 3.60
N MET A 260 24.85 0.35 2.91
CA MET A 260 26.13 0.86 2.41
C MET A 260 27.10 1.20 3.55
N ARG A 261 26.64 1.81 4.65
CA ARG A 261 27.47 2.10 5.83
C ARG A 261 28.10 0.84 6.41
N ARG A 262 27.31 -0.24 6.55
CA ARG A 262 27.82 -1.56 6.97
C ARG A 262 28.86 -2.15 6.01
N ARG A 263 28.88 -1.68 4.76
CA ARG A 263 29.82 -2.08 3.71
C ARG A 263 30.86 -1.00 3.41
N LEU A 264 31.32 -0.27 4.42
CA LEU A 264 32.42 0.69 4.28
C LEU A 264 32.05 1.96 3.47
N GLY A 265 30.76 2.27 3.35
CA GLY A 265 30.26 3.58 2.92
C GLY A 265 30.08 3.80 1.42
N PHE A 266 30.38 2.83 0.56
CA PHE A 266 30.20 2.97 -0.90
C PHE A 266 29.85 1.66 -1.59
N ALA A 267 29.21 1.74 -2.76
CA ALA A 267 28.78 0.58 -3.55
C ALA A 267 28.63 0.97 -5.02
N THR A 268 28.76 -0.02 -5.91
CA THR A 268 28.48 0.16 -7.34
C THR A 268 26.97 0.18 -7.60
N GLN A 269 26.55 0.74 -8.74
CA GLN A 269 25.15 0.69 -9.18
C GLN A 269 24.58 -0.73 -9.16
N GLN A 270 25.37 -1.71 -9.62
CA GLN A 270 24.96 -3.10 -9.68
C GLN A 270 24.76 -3.70 -8.28
N GLU A 271 25.68 -3.45 -7.34
CA GLU A 271 25.52 -3.92 -5.96
C GLU A 271 24.26 -3.32 -5.30
N ILE A 272 23.96 -2.04 -5.55
CA ILE A 272 22.75 -1.39 -5.03
C ILE A 272 21.50 -2.06 -5.62
N LEU A 273 21.48 -2.29 -6.95
CA LEU A 273 20.38 -2.98 -7.61
C LEU A 273 20.20 -4.40 -7.04
N GLU A 274 21.26 -5.18 -6.92
CA GLU A 274 21.21 -6.53 -6.36
C GLU A 274 20.66 -6.54 -4.92
N HIS A 275 21.04 -5.55 -4.10
CA HIS A 275 20.50 -5.38 -2.76
C HIS A 275 19.01 -5.05 -2.77
N LEU A 276 18.58 -4.11 -3.61
CA LEU A 276 17.15 -3.76 -3.77
C LEU A 276 16.31 -4.95 -4.25
N LEU A 277 16.84 -5.76 -5.16
CA LEU A 277 16.21 -6.99 -5.61
C LEU A 277 16.09 -8.01 -4.47
N ARG A 278 17.10 -8.11 -3.60
CA ARG A 278 17.11 -9.03 -2.46
C ARG A 278 16.10 -8.67 -1.37
N ILE A 279 15.85 -7.38 -1.15
CA ILE A 279 14.85 -6.91 -0.18
C ILE A 279 13.45 -6.76 -0.79
N SER A 280 13.30 -7.00 -2.10
CA SER A 280 12.00 -6.97 -2.77
C SER A 280 11.16 -8.20 -2.40
N LEU A 281 9.85 -8.01 -2.22
CA LEU A 281 8.89 -9.13 -2.18
C LEU A 281 8.80 -9.86 -3.52
N VAL A 282 9.02 -9.14 -4.63
CA VAL A 282 9.00 -9.69 -5.99
C VAL A 282 10.20 -9.16 -6.79
N PRO A 283 11.33 -9.91 -6.84
CA PRO A 283 12.56 -9.42 -7.49
C PRO A 283 12.40 -9.06 -8.96
N LEU A 284 11.71 -9.91 -9.74
CA LEU A 284 11.47 -9.63 -11.18
C LEU A 284 10.70 -8.32 -11.39
N GLY A 285 9.69 -8.06 -10.55
CA GLY A 285 8.90 -6.83 -10.61
C GLY A 285 9.74 -5.59 -10.30
N ALA A 286 10.63 -5.68 -9.32
CA ALA A 286 11.49 -4.57 -8.90
C ALA A 286 12.41 -4.09 -10.04
N GLN A 287 13.03 -5.00 -10.79
CA GLN A 287 13.89 -4.62 -11.94
C GLN A 287 13.11 -3.87 -13.03
N MET A 288 11.92 -4.36 -13.37
CA MET A 288 11.05 -3.75 -14.38
C MET A 288 10.59 -2.35 -13.94
N ILE A 289 10.22 -2.21 -12.67
CA ILE A 289 9.78 -0.93 -12.08
C ILE A 289 10.93 0.09 -12.01
N PHE A 290 12.14 -0.33 -11.64
CA PHE A 290 13.29 0.57 -11.66
C PHE A 290 13.65 1.05 -13.07
N SER A 291 13.50 0.17 -14.06
CA SER A 291 13.70 0.52 -15.47
C SER A 291 12.66 1.56 -15.91
N PHE A 292 11.40 1.35 -15.53
CA PHE A 292 10.32 2.31 -15.75
C PHE A 292 10.60 3.67 -15.08
N PHE A 293 11.02 3.69 -13.81
CA PHE A 293 11.37 4.94 -13.13
C PHE A 293 12.51 5.67 -13.82
N SER A 294 13.56 4.94 -14.20
CA SER A 294 14.71 5.48 -14.92
C SER A 294 14.27 6.19 -16.20
N GLU A 295 13.52 5.51 -17.07
CA GLU A 295 13.11 6.05 -18.37
C GLU A 295 12.12 7.21 -18.25
N ILE A 296 11.10 7.08 -17.40
CA ILE A 296 9.98 8.05 -17.36
C ILE A 296 10.30 9.29 -16.51
N TYR A 297 10.93 9.12 -15.35
CA TYR A 297 11.10 10.21 -14.37
C TYR A 297 12.52 10.80 -14.36
N PHE A 298 13.53 9.98 -14.68
CA PHE A 298 14.94 10.34 -14.53
C PHE A 298 15.70 10.44 -15.86
N GLY A 299 15.03 10.25 -17.00
CA GLY A 299 15.61 10.40 -18.34
C GLY A 299 16.72 9.40 -18.64
N GLY A 300 16.57 8.15 -18.19
CA GLY A 300 17.55 7.07 -18.34
C GLY A 300 18.66 7.07 -17.29
N ARG A 301 18.64 7.99 -16.31
CA ARG A 301 19.58 7.99 -15.18
C ARG A 301 19.12 7.05 -14.07
N PHE A 302 20.09 6.55 -13.31
CA PHE A 302 19.80 5.70 -12.15
C PHE A 302 18.92 6.44 -11.13
N PRO A 303 17.74 5.92 -10.76
CA PRO A 303 16.77 6.66 -9.93
C PRO A 303 17.25 7.07 -8.53
N LEU A 304 18.27 6.39 -7.99
CA LEU A 304 18.84 6.72 -6.69
C LEU A 304 20.04 7.68 -6.76
N ALA A 305 20.48 8.07 -7.96
CA ALA A 305 21.66 8.91 -8.13
C ALA A 305 21.53 10.29 -7.47
N ASP A 306 20.32 10.85 -7.41
CA ASP A 306 20.08 12.16 -6.80
C ASP A 306 20.09 12.11 -5.24
N PHE A 307 20.06 10.91 -4.64
CA PHE A 307 20.05 10.70 -3.18
C PHE A 307 21.36 10.14 -2.63
N LEU A 308 22.31 9.84 -3.52
CA LEU A 308 23.62 9.28 -3.19
C LEU A 308 24.70 10.18 -3.80
N ILE A 309 25.90 10.20 -3.21
CA ILE A 309 27.00 10.95 -3.80
C ILE A 309 27.65 10.08 -4.88
N GLN A 310 27.64 10.53 -6.12
CA GLN A 310 28.21 9.78 -7.24
C GLN A 310 29.67 10.20 -7.52
N ASN A 311 30.57 9.22 -7.69
CA ASN A 311 31.93 9.40 -8.23
C ASN A 311 32.14 8.42 -9.39
N ASP A 312 32.78 8.86 -10.47
CA ASP A 312 32.88 8.12 -11.74
C ASP A 312 31.51 7.54 -12.19
N LYS A 313 31.45 6.91 -13.37
CA LYS A 313 30.14 6.65 -14.01
C LYS A 313 29.23 5.62 -13.31
N ASN A 314 29.65 4.93 -12.24
CA ASN A 314 28.83 3.88 -11.60
C ASN A 314 29.10 3.63 -10.09
N LEU A 315 29.83 4.51 -9.39
CA LEU A 315 30.13 4.32 -7.96
C LEU A 315 29.39 5.36 -7.11
N PHE A 316 28.76 4.91 -6.04
CA PHE A 316 27.94 5.73 -5.14
C PHE A 316 28.45 5.64 -3.71
N PHE A 317 28.35 6.76 -3.00
CA PHE A 317 28.87 6.98 -1.65
C PHE A 317 27.74 7.47 -0.73
N VAL A 318 27.82 7.07 0.54
CA VAL A 318 26.86 7.47 1.59
C VAL A 318 27.01 8.94 1.95
N ASP A 319 28.25 9.45 1.98
CA ASP A 319 28.58 10.79 2.43
C ASP A 319 29.88 11.29 1.80
N GLN A 320 30.12 12.59 1.94
CA GLN A 320 31.25 13.28 1.34
C GLN A 320 32.58 12.85 1.99
N GLU A 321 32.55 12.47 3.27
CA GLU A 321 33.73 12.01 4.00
C GLU A 321 34.27 10.70 3.42
N THR A 322 33.37 9.75 3.13
CA THR A 322 33.71 8.48 2.49
C THR A 322 34.27 8.70 1.09
N LEU A 323 33.70 9.64 0.32
CA LEU A 323 34.22 10.01 -0.99
C LEU A 323 35.64 10.59 -0.89
N CYS A 324 35.86 11.55 0.00
CA CYS A 324 37.19 12.13 0.21
C CYS A 324 38.21 11.09 0.68
N ALA A 325 37.81 10.18 1.56
CA ALA A 325 38.64 9.05 1.98
C ALA A 325 39.01 8.13 0.81
N PHE A 326 38.04 7.80 -0.03
CA PHE A 326 38.26 6.99 -1.24
C PHE A 326 39.21 7.70 -2.21
N ASP A 327 39.00 8.98 -2.49
CA ASP A 327 39.85 9.76 -3.39
C ASP A 327 41.28 9.87 -2.85
N ALA A 328 41.45 10.04 -1.53
CA ALA A 328 42.76 10.02 -0.88
C ALA A 328 43.49 8.68 -1.08
N VAL A 329 42.80 7.56 -0.87
CA VAL A 329 43.34 6.22 -1.11
C VAL A 329 43.73 6.03 -2.58
N VAL A 330 42.86 6.43 -3.52
CA VAL A 330 43.12 6.29 -4.96
C VAL A 330 44.29 7.17 -5.40
N ALA A 331 44.33 8.43 -4.97
CA ALA A 331 45.42 9.35 -5.28
C ALA A 331 46.76 8.81 -4.77
N LYS A 332 46.77 8.26 -3.55
CA LYS A 332 47.97 7.68 -2.96
C LYS A 332 48.39 6.38 -3.62
N ALA A 333 47.44 5.50 -3.94
CA ALA A 333 47.72 4.28 -4.68
C ALA A 333 48.37 4.56 -6.04
N LYS A 334 47.93 5.61 -6.74
CA LYS A 334 48.51 6.02 -8.03
C LYS A 334 50.00 6.36 -7.93
N THR A 335 50.50 6.89 -6.81
CA THR A 335 51.92 7.27 -6.69
C THR A 335 52.87 6.08 -6.69
N TYR A 336 52.38 4.86 -6.39
CA TYR A 336 53.18 3.64 -6.48
C TYR A 336 53.41 3.18 -7.93
N PHE A 337 52.59 3.62 -8.89
CA PHE A 337 52.67 3.23 -10.30
C PHE A 337 53.41 4.27 -11.15
N TYR A 338 54.69 4.49 -10.88
CA TYR A 338 55.53 5.43 -11.65
C TYR A 338 55.93 4.91 -13.05
N LYS A 339 55.68 3.62 -13.34
CA LYS A 339 55.82 3.00 -14.67
C LYS A 339 54.59 2.15 -14.96
N SER A 340 54.12 2.17 -16.21
CA SER A 340 52.90 1.47 -16.66
C SER A 340 52.96 -0.06 -16.55
N GLN A 341 54.15 -0.66 -16.48
CA GLN A 341 54.34 -2.10 -16.38
C GLN A 341 54.34 -2.63 -14.94
N LEU A 342 54.33 -1.74 -13.94
CA LEU A 342 54.38 -2.16 -12.54
C LEU A 342 53.10 -2.90 -12.15
N SER A 343 53.27 -3.97 -11.40
CA SER A 343 52.19 -4.73 -10.81
C SER A 343 52.54 -5.13 -9.40
N TYR A 344 51.59 -4.97 -8.51
CA TYR A 344 51.70 -5.35 -7.11
C TYR A 344 50.66 -6.41 -6.82
N THR A 345 50.93 -7.33 -5.90
CA THR A 345 49.83 -8.09 -5.33
C THR A 345 48.91 -7.14 -4.55
N LEU A 346 47.61 -7.43 -4.52
CA LEU A 346 46.63 -6.60 -3.82
C LEU A 346 46.96 -6.51 -2.33
N ALA A 347 47.41 -7.62 -1.73
CA ALA A 347 47.81 -7.67 -0.33
C ALA A 347 49.04 -6.78 -0.05
N GLU A 348 50.07 -6.83 -0.90
CA GLU A 348 51.26 -5.97 -0.76
C GLU A 348 50.90 -4.49 -0.88
N LEU A 349 50.16 -4.11 -1.93
CA LEU A 349 49.79 -2.71 -2.14
C LEU A 349 48.92 -2.19 -0.99
N THR A 350 47.98 -3.00 -0.50
CA THR A 350 47.15 -2.66 0.66
C THR A 350 47.99 -2.47 1.92
N MET A 351 48.99 -3.32 2.15
CA MET A 351 49.90 -3.20 3.30
C MET A 351 50.77 -1.94 3.21
N LEU A 352 51.30 -1.64 2.03
CA LEU A 352 52.10 -0.43 1.78
C LEU A 352 51.28 0.84 2.06
N LEU A 353 50.07 0.92 1.50
CA LEU A 353 49.16 2.04 1.72
C LEU A 353 48.76 2.15 3.19
N THR A 354 48.43 1.04 3.85
CA THR A 354 48.09 1.04 5.28
C THR A 354 49.21 1.62 6.13
N LYS A 355 50.46 1.22 5.87
CA LYS A 355 51.63 1.76 6.58
C LYS A 355 51.82 3.24 6.32
N GLU A 356 51.65 3.68 5.08
CA GLU A 356 51.85 5.07 4.72
C GLU A 356 50.78 5.99 5.31
N PHE A 357 49.52 5.57 5.31
CA PHE A 357 48.45 6.29 5.98
C PHE A 357 48.63 6.34 7.50
N ALA A 358 49.12 5.26 8.11
CA ALA A 358 49.47 5.25 9.53
C ALA A 358 50.56 6.27 9.88
N LEU A 359 51.56 6.48 9.01
CA LEU A 359 52.58 7.53 9.20
C LEU A 359 51.97 8.94 9.16
N SER A 360 50.90 9.14 8.40
CA SER A 360 50.14 10.40 8.34
C SER A 360 49.03 10.51 9.39
N TRP A 361 48.96 9.59 10.36
CA TRP A 361 47.89 9.52 11.38
C TRP A 361 46.48 9.39 10.81
N GLN A 362 46.35 8.81 9.61
CA GLN A 362 45.08 8.50 8.98
C GLN A 362 44.80 7.00 9.10
N SER A 363 43.64 6.66 9.66
CA SER A 363 43.21 5.27 9.79
C SER A 363 41.91 5.07 9.03
N PHE A 364 41.82 3.94 8.33
CA PHE A 364 40.60 3.52 7.65
C PHE A 364 40.04 2.24 8.28
N PRO A 365 38.72 2.00 8.17
CA PRO A 365 38.13 0.73 8.59
C PRO A 365 38.79 -0.46 7.86
N CYS A 366 38.83 -1.61 8.54
CA CYS A 366 39.42 -2.83 7.97
C CYS A 366 38.77 -3.17 6.61
N GLY A 367 39.61 -3.41 5.59
CA GLY A 367 39.17 -3.71 4.23
C GLY A 367 38.80 -2.51 3.35
N PHE A 368 38.78 -1.28 3.88
CA PHE A 368 38.41 -0.08 3.10
C PHE A 368 39.39 0.19 1.94
N ILE A 369 40.70 0.13 2.22
CA ILE A 369 41.74 0.36 1.20
C ILE A 369 41.62 -0.70 0.09
N GLU A 370 41.51 -1.97 0.47
CA GLU A 370 41.38 -3.08 -0.47
C GLU A 370 40.14 -2.92 -1.36
N LYS A 371 38.99 -2.61 -0.74
CA LYS A 371 37.75 -2.38 -1.47
C LYS A 371 37.87 -1.19 -2.44
N SER A 372 38.52 -0.12 -2.02
CA SER A 372 38.73 1.09 -2.85
C SER A 372 39.55 0.77 -4.10
N LEU A 373 40.62 -0.02 -3.95
CA LEU A 373 41.46 -0.46 -5.07
C LEU A 373 40.68 -1.35 -6.05
N ARG A 374 39.81 -2.24 -5.56
CA ARG A 374 38.99 -3.12 -6.41
C ARG A 374 37.88 -2.38 -7.15
N ALA A 375 37.28 -1.38 -6.50
CA ALA A 375 36.14 -0.65 -7.06
C ALA A 375 36.54 0.48 -8.01
N CYS A 376 37.77 1.00 -7.90
CA CYS A 376 38.23 2.11 -8.70
C CYS A 376 38.57 1.70 -10.14
N SER A 377 38.02 2.44 -11.10
CA SER A 377 38.23 2.27 -12.55
C SER A 377 39.69 2.40 -12.99
N CYS A 378 40.50 3.14 -12.22
CA CYS A 378 41.90 3.40 -12.51
C CYS A 378 42.80 2.18 -12.31
N PHE A 379 42.31 1.13 -11.65
CA PHE A 379 43.07 -0.07 -11.35
C PHE A 379 42.40 -1.30 -11.97
N ARG A 380 43.19 -2.14 -12.65
CA ARG A 380 42.76 -3.47 -13.08
C ARG A 380 43.24 -4.49 -12.06
N VAL A 381 42.29 -5.15 -11.42
CA VAL A 381 42.56 -6.28 -10.53
C VAL A 381 42.32 -7.59 -11.29
N ARG A 382 43.34 -8.45 -11.36
CA ARG A 382 43.27 -9.74 -12.07
C ARG A 382 43.82 -10.87 -11.22
N ASN A 383 43.28 -12.07 -11.38
CA ASN A 383 43.89 -13.28 -10.84
C ASN A 383 45.18 -13.59 -11.61
N ALA A 384 46.28 -13.74 -10.89
CA ALA A 384 47.52 -14.28 -11.41
C ALA A 384 47.48 -15.82 -11.42
N GLU A 385 48.41 -16.42 -12.15
CA GLU A 385 48.52 -17.88 -12.31
C GLU A 385 48.71 -18.62 -10.97
N ASN A 386 49.24 -17.94 -9.96
CA ASN A 386 49.42 -18.44 -8.60
C ASN A 386 48.16 -18.28 -7.71
N GLY A 387 47.03 -17.82 -8.26
CA GLY A 387 45.78 -17.58 -7.53
C GLY A 387 45.73 -16.28 -6.72
N GLN A 388 46.78 -15.46 -6.76
CA GLN A 388 46.80 -14.16 -6.08
C GLN A 388 46.17 -13.06 -6.95
N LEU A 389 45.54 -12.07 -6.32
CA LEU A 389 45.02 -10.90 -7.00
C LEU A 389 46.15 -9.88 -7.22
N ASN A 390 46.40 -9.52 -8.47
CA ASN A 390 47.38 -8.50 -8.85
C ASN A 390 46.67 -7.23 -9.31
N VAL A 391 47.23 -6.09 -8.92
CA VAL A 391 46.76 -4.74 -9.26
C VAL A 391 47.73 -4.09 -10.25
N ARG A 392 47.18 -3.55 -11.34
CA ARG A 392 47.90 -2.75 -12.34
C ARG A 392 47.12 -1.47 -12.64
N LEU A 393 47.80 -0.44 -13.12
CA LEU A 393 47.13 0.74 -13.67
C LEU A 393 46.31 0.35 -14.92
N ALA A 394 45.08 0.87 -15.05
CA ALA A 394 44.13 0.49 -16.08
C ALA A 394 44.41 1.06 -17.48
#